data_AF-A0A937X5A8-F1
#
_entry.id   AF-A0A937X5A8-F1
#
_cell.length_a   1.000
_cell.length_b   1.000
_cell.length_c   1.000
_cell.angle_alpha   90.00
_cell.angle_beta   90.00
_cell.angle_gamma   90.00
#
_symmetry.space_group_name_H-M   'P 1'
#
loop_
_entity.id
_entity.type
_entity.pdbx_description
1 polymer ?
#
loop_
_entity_poly.entity_id
_entity_poly.type
_entity_poly.pdbx_seq_one_letter_code
_entity_poly.pdbx_strand_id
1 'polypeptide(L)'
;MGAAYEATLPAADRKRLGVWYTPPDLAHAISARALASLGFKRPVTVLDPACGAGVFLAAVRELVSEVRLHGVDVDPGAVALAREAVPEGEFRAGEALLGVDFAAVFPEVMAQGGFDLVITNPPYVRADVSALRARVVSSGQVGPVLGIRRARAA
;
A
#
# COMPACT_ATOMS: atom_id res chain seq x y z
N MET A 1 -12.93 11.09 -0.98
CA MET A 1 -12.49 11.87 -2.15
C MET A 1 -11.92 11.02 -3.30
N GLY A 2 -11.28 9.87 -3.06
CA GLY A 2 -10.84 8.96 -4.15
C GLY A 2 -11.95 8.50 -5.12
N ALA A 3 -13.17 8.30 -4.60
CA ALA A 3 -14.35 7.96 -5.42
C ALA A 3 -14.78 9.08 -6.39
N ALA A 4 -14.43 10.35 -6.13
CA ALA A 4 -14.81 11.47 -6.99
C ALA A 4 -13.89 11.60 -8.22
N TYR A 5 -12.59 11.28 -8.08
CA TYR A 5 -11.67 11.19 -9.21
C TYR A 5 -11.98 9.98 -10.10
N GLU A 6 -12.38 8.85 -9.50
CA GLU A 6 -12.84 7.65 -10.20
C GLU A 6 -14.01 7.92 -11.16
N ALA A 7 -14.95 8.78 -10.74
CA ALA A 7 -16.10 9.19 -11.56
C ALA A 7 -15.72 10.05 -12.77
N THR A 8 -14.53 10.67 -12.76
CA THR A 8 -14.03 11.51 -13.87
C THR A 8 -13.25 10.72 -14.92
N LEU A 9 -12.89 9.46 -14.65
CA LEU A 9 -12.20 8.59 -15.60
C LEU A 9 -13.21 7.82 -16.48
N PRO A 10 -13.10 7.88 -17.82
CA PRO A 10 -13.92 7.10 -18.73
C PRO A 10 -13.86 5.60 -18.41
N ALA A 11 -15.00 4.91 -18.46
CA ALA A 11 -15.09 3.47 -18.17
C ALA A 11 -14.17 2.60 -19.06
N ALA A 12 -13.78 3.11 -20.23
CA ALA A 12 -12.83 2.49 -21.15
C ALA A 12 -11.38 2.53 -20.63
N ASP A 13 -10.99 3.58 -19.89
CA ASP A 13 -9.64 3.73 -19.34
C ASP A 13 -9.44 2.86 -18.09
N ARG A 14 -10.52 2.60 -17.33
CA ARG A 14 -10.57 1.64 -16.21
C ARG A 14 -10.19 0.22 -16.65
N LYS A 15 -10.49 -0.15 -17.91
CA LYS A 15 -10.26 -1.49 -18.46
C LYS A 15 -8.91 -1.62 -19.20
N ARG A 16 -8.34 -0.51 -19.66
CA ARG A 16 -7.13 -0.47 -20.51
C ARG A 16 -5.82 -0.43 -19.71
N LEU A 17 -5.85 0.08 -18.47
CA LEU A 17 -4.66 0.20 -17.60
C LEU A 17 -4.49 -0.97 -16.60
N GLY A 18 -5.45 -1.90 -16.51
CA GLY A 18 -5.37 -3.05 -15.61
C GLY A 18 -5.45 -2.73 -14.11
N VAL A 19 -5.88 -1.51 -13.76
CA VAL A 19 -6.01 -1.02 -12.38
C VAL A 19 -7.40 -1.39 -11.85
N TRP A 20 -7.46 -2.40 -10.98
CA TRP A 20 -8.69 -2.77 -10.26
C TRP A 20 -8.63 -2.16 -8.86
N TYR A 21 -9.44 -1.14 -8.61
CA TYR A 21 -9.51 -0.48 -7.30
C TYR A 21 -10.12 -1.40 -6.23
N THR A 22 -9.53 -1.38 -5.03
CA THR A 22 -10.08 -2.07 -3.86
C THR A 22 -11.24 -1.25 -3.29
N PRO A 23 -12.47 -1.82 -3.17
CA PRO A 23 -13.58 -1.12 -2.52
C PRO A 23 -13.22 -0.72 -1.08
N PRO A 24 -13.62 0.47 -0.59
CA PRO A 24 -13.26 0.94 0.75
C PRO A 24 -13.59 -0.04 1.87
N ASP A 25 -14.78 -0.66 1.85
CA ASP A 25 -15.20 -1.63 2.87
C ASP A 25 -14.30 -2.88 2.89
N LEU A 26 -13.86 -3.32 1.70
CA LEU A 26 -12.94 -4.44 1.58
C LEU A 26 -11.54 -4.06 2.08
N ALA A 27 -11.05 -2.86 1.73
CA ALA A 27 -9.79 -2.35 2.24
C ALA A 27 -9.80 -2.26 3.77
N HIS A 28 -10.88 -1.73 4.35
CA HIS A 28 -11.09 -1.64 5.79
C HIS A 28 -11.10 -3.02 6.46
N ALA A 29 -11.88 -3.98 5.95
CA ALA A 29 -11.94 -5.32 6.51
C ALA A 29 -10.57 -6.04 6.50
N ILE A 30 -9.81 -5.87 5.42
CA ILE A 30 -8.47 -6.47 5.28
C ILE A 30 -7.47 -5.78 6.21
N SER A 31 -7.48 -4.44 6.27
CA SER A 31 -6.64 -3.66 7.18
C SER A 31 -6.90 -4.04 8.64
N ALA A 32 -8.16 -4.17 9.05
CA ALA A 32 -8.53 -4.57 10.41
C ALA A 32 -7.96 -5.95 10.78
N ARG A 33 -8.08 -6.92 9.87
CA ARG A 33 -7.53 -8.27 10.09
C ARG A 33 -6.01 -8.29 10.12
N ALA A 34 -5.36 -7.49 9.26
CA ALA A 34 -3.91 -7.38 9.24
C ALA A 34 -3.38 -6.76 10.54
N LEU A 35 -3.99 -5.66 10.99
CA LEU A 35 -3.60 -4.98 12.23
C LEU A 35 -3.79 -5.86 13.46
N ALA A 36 -4.87 -6.65 13.52
CA ALA A 36 -5.11 -7.58 14.63
C ALA A 36 -3.97 -8.61 14.81
N SER A 37 -3.19 -8.89 13.76
CA SER A 37 -2.05 -9.81 13.82
C SER A 37 -0.75 -9.20 14.35
N LEU A 38 -0.67 -7.85 14.50
CA LEU A 38 0.54 -7.13 14.92
C LEU A 38 0.69 -6.98 16.44
N GLY A 39 -0.35 -7.31 17.23
CA GLY A 39 -0.36 -7.11 18.68
C GLY A 39 -0.46 -5.63 19.08
N PHE A 40 -0.01 -5.28 20.30
CA PHE A 40 -0.17 -3.93 20.89
C PHE A 40 0.96 -2.94 20.54
N LYS A 41 1.69 -3.13 19.43
CA LYS A 41 2.79 -2.22 19.05
C LYS A 41 2.26 -0.85 18.63
N ARG A 42 2.84 0.23 19.16
CA ARG A 42 2.56 1.62 18.77
C ARG A 42 3.85 2.47 18.83
N PRO A 43 4.06 3.41 17.89
CA PRO A 43 3.29 3.58 16.65
C PRO A 43 3.52 2.42 15.68
N VAL A 44 2.52 2.12 14.85
CA VAL A 44 2.62 1.11 13.77
C VAL A 44 3.16 1.78 12.50
N THR A 45 4.12 1.16 11.84
CA THR A 45 4.74 1.66 10.60
C THR A 45 4.26 0.84 9.41
N VAL A 46 3.55 1.45 8.47
CA VAL A 46 2.86 0.72 7.39
C VAL A 46 3.34 1.19 6.02
N LEU A 47 3.45 0.24 5.09
CA LEU A 47 3.78 0.47 3.68
C LEU A 47 2.71 -0.10 2.74
N ASP A 48 2.31 0.69 1.75
CA ASP A 48 1.68 0.20 0.52
C ASP A 48 2.56 0.52 -0.70
N PRO A 49 3.27 -0.46 -1.28
CA PRO A 49 4.19 -0.26 -2.42
C PRO A 49 3.50 -0.20 -3.79
N ALA A 50 2.16 -0.23 -3.85
CA ALA A 50 1.38 0.08 -5.04
C ALA A 50 0.09 0.78 -4.60
N CYS A 51 0.27 1.94 -3.95
CA CYS A 51 -0.77 2.52 -3.11
C CYS A 51 -1.97 3.07 -3.86
N GLY A 52 -1.87 3.30 -5.17
CA GLY A 52 -2.84 4.06 -5.93
C GLY A 52 -3.20 5.36 -5.19
N ALA A 53 -4.50 5.64 -5.07
CA ALA A 53 -5.04 6.77 -4.30
C ALA A 53 -5.07 6.56 -2.77
N GLY A 54 -4.35 5.58 -2.23
CA GLY A 54 -4.11 5.42 -0.79
C GLY A 54 -5.22 4.70 0.01
N VAL A 55 -6.09 3.92 -0.63
CA VAL A 55 -7.29 3.34 0.04
C VAL A 55 -6.97 2.46 1.25
N PHE A 56 -5.90 1.65 1.21
CA PHE A 56 -5.49 0.85 2.36
C PHE A 56 -4.93 1.70 3.50
N LEU A 57 -4.15 2.73 3.17
CA LEU A 57 -3.53 3.60 4.17
C LEU A 57 -4.58 4.47 4.85
N ALA A 58 -5.57 4.97 4.11
CA ALA A 58 -6.74 5.64 4.68
C ALA A 58 -7.52 4.71 5.63
N ALA A 59 -7.78 3.47 5.20
CA ALA A 59 -8.44 2.48 6.06
C ALA A 59 -7.64 2.16 7.33
N VAL A 60 -6.31 2.04 7.25
CA VAL A 60 -5.46 1.83 8.43
C VAL A 60 -5.53 3.04 9.37
N ARG A 61 -5.54 4.26 8.82
CA ARG A 61 -5.62 5.49 9.60
C ARG A 61 -6.88 5.56 10.46
N GLU A 62 -8.01 5.11 9.93
CA GLU A 62 -9.28 5.03 10.67
C GLU A 62 -9.23 4.02 11.82
N LEU A 63 -8.38 2.99 11.70
CA LEU A 63 -8.31 1.87 12.65
C LEU A 63 -7.25 2.08 13.75
N VAL A 64 -6.23 2.92 13.53
CA VAL A 64 -5.10 3.10 14.45
C VAL A 64 -4.73 4.58 14.62
N SER A 65 -4.72 5.04 15.87
CA SER A 65 -4.40 6.44 16.21
C SER A 65 -2.90 6.78 16.09
N GLU A 66 -2.01 5.85 16.44
CA GLU A 66 -0.56 6.03 16.40
C GLU A 66 0.03 5.23 15.24
N VAL A 67 0.12 5.87 14.07
CA VAL A 67 0.54 5.20 12.83
C VAL A 67 1.42 6.12 11.99
N ARG A 68 2.40 5.51 11.31
CA ARG A 68 3.20 6.13 10.24
C ARG A 68 2.89 5.42 8.93
N LEU A 69 2.43 6.17 7.93
CA LEU A 69 1.88 5.63 6.70
C LEU A 69 2.79 5.99 5.53
N HIS A 70 3.19 5.00 4.75
CA HIS A 70 4.08 5.18 3.61
C HIS A 70 3.45 4.56 2.36
N GLY A 71 3.43 5.31 1.27
CA GLY A 71 2.87 4.87 0.00
C GLY A 71 3.84 5.08 -1.16
N VAL A 72 3.92 4.11 -2.05
CA VAL A 72 4.60 4.25 -3.33
C VAL A 72 3.67 3.83 -4.45
N ASP A 73 3.57 4.62 -5.51
CA ASP A 73 2.89 4.22 -6.74
C ASP A 73 3.62 4.74 -7.97
N VAL A 74 3.49 4.05 -9.09
CA VAL A 74 4.11 4.44 -10.37
C VAL A 74 3.43 5.67 -10.97
N ASP A 75 2.17 5.92 -10.63
CA ASP A 75 1.38 7.04 -11.12
C ASP A 75 1.46 8.25 -10.17
N PRO A 76 2.12 9.36 -10.56
CA PRO A 76 2.17 10.58 -9.77
C PRO A 76 0.79 11.20 -9.50
N GLY A 77 -0.18 10.99 -10.39
CA GLY A 77 -1.56 11.46 -10.20
C GLY A 77 -2.25 10.72 -9.06
N ALA A 78 -2.08 9.39 -9.00
CA ALA A 78 -2.55 8.58 -7.89
C ALA A 78 -1.88 8.97 -6.56
N VAL A 79 -0.56 9.24 -6.58
CA VAL A 79 0.18 9.75 -5.42
C VAL A 79 -0.36 11.10 -4.92
N ALA A 80 -0.72 12.02 -5.83
CA ALA A 80 -1.32 13.29 -5.45
C ALA A 80 -2.65 13.08 -4.70
N LEU A 81 -3.51 12.21 -5.22
CA LEU A 81 -4.77 11.85 -4.57
C LEU A 81 -4.57 11.14 -3.22
N ALA A 82 -3.54 10.31 -3.11
CA ALA A 82 -3.20 9.65 -1.86
C ALA A 82 -2.78 10.65 -0.78
N ARG A 83 -2.00 11.68 -1.15
CA ARG A 83 -1.65 12.79 -0.24
C ARG A 83 -2.85 13.60 0.19
N GLU A 84 -3.82 13.81 -0.69
CA GLU A 84 -5.08 14.48 -0.32
C GLU A 84 -5.92 13.61 0.63
N ALA A 85 -5.96 12.29 0.38
CA ALA A 85 -6.73 11.35 1.19
C ALA A 85 -6.12 11.12 2.58
N VAL A 86 -4.79 11.18 2.69
CA VAL A 86 -4.03 10.93 3.92
C VAL A 86 -2.91 11.98 4.06
N PRO A 87 -3.22 13.22 4.47
CA PRO A 87 -2.25 14.33 4.50
C PRO A 87 -1.04 14.11 5.41
N GLU A 88 -1.15 13.25 6.42
CA GLU A 88 -0.09 12.87 7.34
C GLU A 88 0.83 11.76 6.82
N GLY A 89 0.49 11.14 5.68
CA GLY A 89 1.26 10.05 5.10
C GLY A 89 2.41 10.54 4.22
N GLU A 90 3.44 9.70 4.10
CA GLU A 90 4.58 9.93 3.21
C GLU A 90 4.41 9.16 1.91
N PHE A 91 4.25 9.90 0.81
CA PHE A 91 3.99 9.30 -0.51
C PHE A 91 5.06 9.65 -1.53
N ARG A 92 5.47 8.67 -2.34
CA ARG A 92 6.49 8.84 -3.38
C ARG A 92 6.04 8.20 -4.70
N ALA A 93 6.35 8.86 -5.81
CA ALA A 93 6.16 8.25 -7.13
C ALA A 93 7.36 7.33 -7.45
N GLY A 94 7.10 6.08 -7.87
CA GLY A 94 8.15 5.11 -8.23
C GLY A 94 7.67 3.66 -8.37
N GLU A 95 8.51 2.79 -8.92
CA GLU A 95 8.19 1.38 -9.16
C GLU A 95 8.62 0.44 -8.02
N ALA A 96 7.89 0.45 -6.90
CA ALA A 96 8.32 -0.32 -5.73
C ALA A 96 8.34 -1.84 -5.92
N LEU A 97 7.43 -2.36 -6.75
CA LEU A 97 7.30 -3.79 -7.01
C LEU A 97 8.39 -4.37 -7.94
N LEU A 98 9.12 -3.54 -8.70
CA LEU A 98 10.11 -4.00 -9.67
C LEU A 98 11.57 -3.72 -9.29
N GLY A 99 11.85 -3.02 -8.18
CA GLY A 99 13.24 -2.81 -7.79
C GLY A 99 13.56 -1.68 -6.82
N VAL A 100 12.58 -0.96 -6.26
CA VAL A 100 12.88 0.09 -5.27
C VAL A 100 13.69 -0.46 -4.10
N ASP A 101 14.85 0.16 -3.88
CA ASP A 101 15.58 0.05 -2.64
C ASP A 101 14.88 0.88 -1.57
N PHE A 102 14.17 0.21 -0.66
CA PHE A 102 13.49 0.88 0.44
C PHE A 102 14.46 1.59 1.40
N ALA A 103 15.75 1.20 1.46
CA ALA A 103 16.76 1.93 2.23
C ALA A 103 17.09 3.27 1.59
N ALA A 104 17.07 3.37 0.26
CA ALA A 104 17.25 4.65 -0.43
C ALA A 104 15.99 5.54 -0.34
N VAL A 105 14.80 4.93 -0.33
CA VAL A 105 13.52 5.65 -0.42
C VAL A 105 12.97 6.03 0.95
N PHE A 106 13.17 5.20 1.98
CA PHE A 106 12.74 5.42 3.36
C PHE A 106 13.88 5.11 4.34
N PRO A 107 15.02 5.82 4.27
CA PRO A 107 16.21 5.53 5.07
C PRO A 107 15.93 5.55 6.57
N GLU A 108 15.13 6.50 7.04
CA GLU A 108 14.77 6.67 8.44
C GLU A 108 13.91 5.51 8.96
N VAL A 109 12.97 5.02 8.14
CA VAL A 109 12.15 3.86 8.47
C VAL A 109 13.01 2.62 8.55
N MET A 110 13.90 2.42 7.57
CA MET A 110 14.81 1.27 7.55
C MET A 110 15.79 1.29 8.73
N ALA A 111 16.28 2.48 9.14
CA ALA A 111 17.10 2.64 10.33
C ALA A 111 16.35 2.31 11.65
N GLN A 112 15.02 2.41 11.65
CA GLN A 112 14.15 2.10 12.79
C GLN A 112 13.60 0.66 12.78
N GLY A 113 14.15 -0.21 11.92
CA GLY A 113 13.74 -1.61 11.82
C GLY A 113 12.69 -1.91 10.74
N GLY A 114 12.42 -0.95 9.86
CA GLY A 114 11.55 -1.16 8.70
C GLY A 114 10.06 -1.02 9.00
N PHE A 115 9.24 -1.70 8.21
CA PHE A 115 7.78 -1.63 8.28
C PHE A 115 7.22 -2.74 9.18
N ASP A 116 6.23 -2.42 9.99
CA ASP A 116 5.47 -3.38 10.78
C ASP A 116 4.46 -4.15 9.94
N LEU A 117 3.91 -3.47 8.93
CA LEU A 117 2.92 -4.03 8.01
C LEU A 117 3.20 -3.56 6.59
N VAL A 118 3.20 -4.51 5.65
CA VAL A 118 3.12 -4.21 4.22
C VAL A 118 1.79 -4.74 3.70
N ILE A 119 0.94 -3.83 3.22
CA ILE A 119 -0.40 -4.13 2.74
C ILE A 119 -0.61 -3.51 1.37
N THR A 120 -1.03 -4.31 0.40
CA THR A 120 -1.22 -3.83 -0.98
C THR A 120 -2.11 -4.74 -1.81
N ASN A 121 -2.74 -4.16 -2.83
CA ASN A 121 -3.40 -4.90 -3.92
C ASN A 121 -2.61 -4.67 -5.21
N PRO A 122 -1.54 -5.45 -5.46
CA PRO A 122 -0.60 -5.15 -6.52
C PRO A 122 -1.16 -5.56 -7.90
N PRO A 123 -0.69 -4.96 -9.00
CA PRO A 123 -1.12 -5.32 -10.35
C PRO A 123 -0.78 -6.79 -10.69
N TYR A 124 -1.78 -7.57 -11.11
CA TYR A 124 -1.72 -9.02 -11.34
C TYR A 124 -0.64 -9.50 -12.31
N VAL A 125 -0.22 -8.63 -13.23
CA VAL A 125 0.61 -9.03 -14.37
C VAL A 125 2.11 -8.87 -14.08
N ARG A 126 2.49 -8.18 -12.99
CA ARG A 126 3.91 -7.79 -12.76
C ARG A 126 4.43 -8.02 -11.34
N ALA A 127 3.59 -8.44 -10.39
CA ALA A 127 3.98 -8.48 -9.00
C ALA A 127 4.49 -9.86 -8.55
N ASP A 128 5.82 -9.99 -8.39
CA ASP A 128 6.39 -11.05 -7.55
C ASP A 128 6.34 -10.63 -6.08
N VAL A 129 5.21 -10.94 -5.43
CA VAL A 129 5.01 -10.70 -3.98
C VAL A 129 6.03 -11.47 -3.12
N SER A 130 6.63 -12.55 -3.65
CA SER A 130 7.68 -13.31 -2.95
C SER A 130 8.99 -12.53 -2.92
N ALA A 131 9.34 -11.82 -4.01
CA ALA A 131 10.48 -10.92 -4.05
C ALA A 131 10.28 -9.71 -3.12
N LEU A 132 9.06 -9.15 -3.07
CA LEU A 132 8.71 -8.10 -2.10
C LEU A 132 8.88 -8.60 -0.67
N ARG A 133 8.36 -9.81 -0.36
CA ARG A 133 8.57 -10.47 0.93
C ARG A 133 10.04 -10.65 1.25
N ALA A 134 10.85 -11.15 0.32
CA ALA A 134 12.28 -11.37 0.55
C ALA A 134 13.03 -10.06 0.84
N ARG A 135 12.73 -8.99 0.11
CA ARG A 135 13.36 -7.65 0.25
C ARG A 135 12.93 -6.93 1.54
N VAL A 136 11.69 -7.14 1.93
CA VAL A 136 11.12 -6.62 3.17
C VAL A 136 11.62 -7.45 4.37
N VAL A 137 11.79 -8.77 4.24
CA VAL A 137 12.26 -9.67 5.31
C VAL A 137 13.78 -9.66 5.47
N SER A 138 14.57 -9.39 4.42
CA SER A 138 16.04 -9.36 4.48
C SER A 138 16.61 -8.26 5.37
N SER A 139 15.81 -7.27 5.79
CA SER A 139 16.17 -6.29 6.82
C SER A 139 15.94 -6.76 8.26
N GLY A 140 15.50 -8.02 8.46
CA GLY A 140 15.51 -8.70 9.76
C GLY A 140 14.43 -8.31 10.76
N GLN A 141 13.48 -7.41 10.43
CA GLN A 141 12.54 -6.85 11.42
C GLN A 141 11.10 -6.58 10.92
N VAL A 142 10.62 -7.23 9.85
CA VAL A 142 9.30 -6.91 9.28
C VAL A 142 8.22 -7.92 9.67
N GLY A 143 7.07 -7.39 10.08
CA GLY A 143 5.83 -8.13 10.31
C GLY A 143 5.18 -8.69 9.02
N PRO A 144 3.95 -9.23 9.11
CA PRO A 144 3.32 -9.97 8.02
C PRO A 144 3.12 -9.12 6.75
N VAL A 145 3.56 -9.63 5.60
CA VAL A 145 3.28 -9.06 4.28
C VAL A 145 2.01 -9.68 3.71
N LEU A 146 0.96 -8.87 3.55
CA LEU A 146 -0.33 -9.29 2.99
C LEU A 146 -0.53 -8.71 1.59
N GLY A 147 -0.65 -9.59 0.59
CA GLY A 147 -0.97 -9.22 -0.78
C GLY A 147 -2.20 -10.00 -1.26
N ILE A 148 -3.16 -9.29 -1.86
CA ILE A 148 -4.36 -9.92 -2.42
C ILE A 148 -4.04 -10.47 -3.82
N ARG A 149 -4.24 -11.79 -4.02
CA ARG A 149 -4.24 -12.44 -5.34
C ARG A 149 -5.65 -13.00 -5.60
N ARG A 150 -6.34 -12.52 -6.63
CA ARG A 150 -7.54 -13.07 -7.25
C ARG A 150 -7.12 -14.36 -7.89
N ALA A 151 -7.90 -15.40 -7.61
CA ALA A 151 -7.95 -16.57 -8.45
C ALA A 151 -8.27 -16.12 -9.89
N ARG A 152 -7.56 -16.68 -10.88
CA ARG A 152 -7.94 -16.55 -12.28
C ARG A 152 -9.42 -16.94 -12.38
N ALA A 153 -10.25 -16.06 -12.94
CA ALA A 153 -11.53 -16.51 -13.46
C ALA A 153 -11.20 -17.53 -14.56
N ALA A 154 -11.67 -18.77 -14.36
CA ALA A 154 -11.65 -19.81 -15.37
C ALA A 154 -12.53 -19.43 -16.56
#